data_AF-A0A946ED12-F1
#
_entry.id   AF-A0A946ED12-F1
#
_cell.length_a   1.000
_cell.length_b   1.000
_cell.length_c   1.000
_cell.angle_alpha   90.00
_cell.angle_beta   90.00
_cell.angle_gamma   90.00
#
_symmetry.space_group_name_H-M   'P 1'
#
loop_
_entity.id
_entity.type
_entity.pdbx_description
1 polymer ?
#
loop_
_entity_poly.entity_id
_entity_poly.type
_entity_poly.pdbx_seq_one_letter_code
_entity_poly.pdbx_strand_id
1 'polypeptide(L)' 'MYFHSLDGCHFLGLRTSMSGQKEVVYDGNNSQRVILRISETSGAKANIDAALRSAVNGRNVLAALRAEFSARNIVVTETV' A
#
# COMPACT_ATOMS: atom_id res chain seq x y z
N MET A 1 2.12 4.14 9.48
CA MET A 1 1.41 2.88 9.80
C MET A 1 2.03 1.79 8.95
N TYR A 2 2.13 0.57 9.46
CA TYR A 2 2.64 -0.56 8.70
C TYR A 2 2.02 -1.87 9.15
N PHE A 3 2.05 -2.87 8.27
CA PHE A 3 1.51 -4.19 8.46
C PHE A 3 2.45 -5.22 7.87
N HIS A 4 2.52 -6.39 8.52
CA HIS A 4 3.14 -7.58 7.97
C HIS A 4 2.07 -8.64 7.72
N SER A 5 2.28 -9.48 6.71
CA SER A 5 1.47 -10.68 6.50
C SER A 5 1.65 -11.65 7.67
N LEU A 6 0.70 -12.57 7.85
CA LEU A 6 0.75 -13.56 8.94
C LEU A 6 2.01 -14.44 8.91
N ASP A 7 2.54 -14.72 7.72
CA ASP A 7 3.78 -15.49 7.52
C ASP A 7 5.05 -14.62 7.62
N GLY A 8 4.91 -13.30 7.80
CA GLY A 8 6.00 -12.33 7.86
C GLY A 8 6.68 -12.04 6.53
N CYS A 9 6.27 -12.67 5.44
CA CYS A 9 6.94 -12.58 4.13
C CYS A 9 6.64 -11.28 3.37
N HIS A 10 5.56 -10.58 3.72
CA HIS A 10 5.12 -9.37 3.06
C HIS A 10 4.99 -8.23 4.05
N PHE A 11 5.28 -7.04 3.55
CA PHE A 11 5.20 -5.78 4.26
C PHE A 11 4.42 -4.77 3.44
N LEU A 12 3.52 -4.03 4.11
CA LEU A 12 2.86 -2.84 3.59
C LEU A 12 3.03 -1.68 4.57
N GLY A 13 3.60 -0.57 4.13
CA GLY A 13 3.83 0.60 4.97
C GLY A 13 3.41 1.90 4.31
N LEU A 14 2.74 2.78 5.04
CA LEU A 14 2.50 4.17 4.63
C LEU A 14 3.59 5.07 5.20
N ARG A 15 4.26 5.82 4.32
CA ARG A 15 5.23 6.86 4.66
C ARG A 15 4.91 8.18 3.97
N THR A 16 5.61 9.23 4.40
CA THR A 16 5.68 10.50 3.70
C THR A 16 7.08 10.63 3.11
N SER A 17 7.19 10.92 1.82
CA SER A 17 8.47 11.16 1.15
C SER A 17 9.10 12.49 1.61
N MET A 18 10.36 12.72 1.23
CA MET A 18 11.04 13.99 1.47
C MET A 18 10.32 15.20 0.83
N SER A 19 9.56 14.96 -0.25
CA SER A 19 8.76 16.00 -0.92
C SER A 19 7.36 16.17 -0.31
N GLY A 20 7.07 15.52 0.82
CA GLY A 20 5.77 15.58 1.48
C GLY A 20 4.71 14.66 0.87
N GLN A 21 5.03 13.89 -0.16
CA GLN A 21 4.07 13.00 -0.85
C GLN A 21 3.82 11.73 -0.04
N LYS A 22 2.57 11.29 0.03
CA LYS A 22 2.21 10.03 0.70
C LYS A 22 2.55 8.85 -0.20
N GLU A 23 3.25 7.88 0.35
CA GLU A 23 3.69 6.70 -0.39
C GLU A 23 3.34 5.42 0.39
N VAL A 24 2.82 4.44 -0.33
CA VAL A 24 2.72 3.07 0.16
C VAL A 24 3.88 2.27 -0.38
N VAL A 25 4.62 1.68 0.54
CA VAL A 25 5.75 0.81 0.26
C VAL A 25 5.26 -0.63 0.42
N TYR A 26 5.40 -1.42 -0.64
CA TYR A 26 5.29 -2.86 -0.59
C TYR A 26 6.68 -3.48 -0.68
N ASP A 27 6.96 -4.39 0.24
CA ASP A 27 8.17 -5.21 0.24
C ASP A 27 7.74 -6.66 0.46
N GLY A 28 8.10 -7.55 -0.45
CA GLY A 28 7.75 -8.97 -0.37
C GLY A 28 8.99 -9.80 -0.62
N ASN A 29 9.18 -10.87 0.16
CA ASN A 29 10.33 -11.76 0.02
C ASN A 29 10.60 -12.12 -1.46
N ASN A 30 11.82 -11.85 -1.92
CA ASN A 30 12.30 -12.07 -3.29
C ASN A 30 11.68 -11.19 -4.39
N SER A 31 10.88 -10.19 -4.06
CA SER A 31 10.36 -9.21 -5.03
C SER A 31 11.06 -7.86 -4.90
N GLN A 32 11.18 -7.14 -6.03
CA GLN A 32 11.62 -5.75 -5.98
C GLN A 32 10.61 -4.93 -5.18
N ARG A 33 11.10 -4.08 -4.27
CA ARG A 33 10.28 -3.13 -3.54
C ARG A 33 9.46 -2.28 -4.51
N VAL A 34 8.15 -2.20 -4.28
CA VAL A 34 7.23 -1.37 -5.07
C VAL A 34 6.83 -0.15 -4.25
N ILE A 35 6.84 1.02 -4.89
CA ILE A 35 6.39 2.27 -4.29
C ILE A 35 5.17 2.78 -5.05
N LEU A 36 4.06 2.94 -4.33
CA LEU A 36 2.79 3.47 -4.80
C LEU A 36 2.62 4.89 -4.24
N ARG A 37 2.61 5.89 -5.11
CA ARG A 37 2.38 7.29 -4.70
C ARG A 37 0.90 7.57 -4.66
N ILE A 38 0.40 8.02 -3.51
CA ILE A 38 -1.01 8.38 -3.33
C ILE A 38 -1.23 9.79 -3.86
N SER A 39 -2.20 9.97 -4.76
CA SER A 39 -2.60 11.29 -5.24
C SER A 39 -3.10 12.17 -4.07
N GLU A 40 -2.80 13.47 -4.07
CA GLU A 40 -3.15 14.38 -2.97
C GLU A 40 -4.67 14.46 -2.72
N THR A 41 -5.48 14.18 -3.74
CA THR A 41 -6.95 14.17 -3.66
C THR A 41 -7.51 12.86 -3.08
N SER A 42 -6.69 11.84 -2.88
CA SER A 42 -7.13 10.50 -2.50
C SER A 42 -7.34 10.35 -0.99
N GLY A 43 -8.61 10.44 -0.57
CA GLY A 43 -9.19 9.76 0.60
C GLY A 43 -8.66 10.11 2.00
N ALA A 44 -9.47 9.79 3.02
CA ALA A 44 -9.08 9.93 4.42
C ALA A 44 -8.00 8.92 4.82
N LYS A 45 -7.10 9.28 5.74
CA LYS A 45 -6.06 8.40 6.31
C LYS A 45 -6.60 7.05 6.79
N ALA A 46 -7.82 7.03 7.32
CA ALA A 46 -8.51 5.81 7.77
C ALA A 46 -8.82 4.83 6.62
N ASN A 47 -9.13 5.32 5.42
CA ASN A 47 -9.38 4.47 4.26
C ASN A 47 -8.10 3.77 3.79
N ILE A 48 -6.97 4.48 3.86
CA ILE A 48 -5.66 3.90 3.54
C ILE A 48 -5.31 2.82 4.57
N ASP A 49 -5.47 3.10 5.87
CA ASP A 49 -5.20 2.11 6.93
C ASP A 49 -6.00 0.81 6.74
N ALA A 50 -7.30 0.93 6.50
CA ALA A 50 -8.18 -0.20 6.27
C ALA A 50 -7.78 -1.00 5.01
N ALA A 51 -7.41 -0.30 3.93
CA ALA A 51 -6.93 -0.93 2.70
C ALA A 51 -5.64 -1.74 2.95
N LEU A 52 -4.65 -1.14 3.63
CA LEU A 52 -3.40 -1.83 3.92
C LEU A 52 -3.60 -3.06 4.80
N ARG A 53 -4.39 -2.92 5.87
CA ARG A 53 -4.69 -4.01 6.80
C ARG A 53 -5.41 -5.18 6.13
N SER A 54 -6.35 -4.88 5.22
CA SER A 54 -7.06 -5.90 4.44
C SER A 54 -6.12 -6.60 3.44
N ALA A 55 -5.36 -5.82 2.67
CA ALA A 55 -4.55 -6.34 1.57
C ALA A 55 -3.35 -7.20 2.00
N VAL A 56 -2.74 -6.93 3.16
CA VAL A 56 -1.48 -7.59 3.58
C VAL A 56 -1.62 -9.12 3.73
N ASN A 57 -2.84 -9.63 3.92
CA ASN A 57 -3.13 -11.05 4.07
C ASN A 57 -3.68 -11.69 2.79
N GLY A 58 -3.74 -10.93 1.68
CA GLY A 58 -4.16 -11.46 0.40
C GLY A 58 -3.15 -12.44 -0.19
N ARG A 59 -3.63 -13.50 -0.86
CA ARG A 59 -2.77 -14.49 -1.54
C ARG A 59 -1.75 -13.85 -2.49
N ASN A 60 -2.14 -12.75 -3.14
CA ASN A 60 -1.23 -11.86 -3.87
C ASN A 60 -1.44 -10.45 -3.30
N VAL A 61 -0.53 -10.02 -2.44
CA VAL A 61 -0.66 -8.76 -1.67
C VAL A 61 -0.76 -7.55 -2.59
N LEU A 62 0.02 -7.48 -3.67
CA LEU A 62 0.00 -6.34 -4.58
C LEU A 62 -1.33 -6.24 -5.35
N ALA A 63 -1.84 -7.39 -5.82
CA ALA A 63 -3.15 -7.44 -6.47
C ALA A 63 -4.29 -7.09 -5.49
N ALA A 64 -4.24 -7.59 -4.25
CA ALA A 64 -5.21 -7.27 -3.22
C ALA A 64 -5.19 -5.77 -2.86
N LEU A 65 -3.99 -5.18 -2.77
CA LEU A 65 -3.81 -3.76 -2.49
C LEU A 65 -4.44 -2.88 -3.56
N ARG A 66 -4.20 -3.19 -4.84
CA ARG A 66 -4.82 -2.49 -5.97
C ARG A 66 -6.35 -2.58 -5.94
N ALA A 67 -6.90 -3.74 -5.60
CA ALA A 67 -8.33 -3.94 -5.48
C ALA A 67 -8.93 -3.10 -4.33
N GLU A 68 -8.30 -3.08 -3.16
CA GLU A 68 -8.72 -2.24 -2.02
C GLU A 68 -8.66 -0.75 -2.34
N PHE A 69 -7.61 -0.29 -3.03
CA PHE A 69 -7.51 1.10 -3.47
C PHE A 69 -8.59 1.46 -4.47
N SER A 70 -8.85 0.61 -5.45
CA SER A 70 -9.95 0.81 -6.41
C SER A 70 -11.31 0.89 -5.71
N ALA A 71 -11.61 -0.06 -4.80
CA ALA A 71 -12.87 -0.09 -4.06
C ALA A 71 -13.11 1.14 -3.17
N ARG A 72 -12.04 1.83 -2.77
CA ARG A 72 -12.07 3.01 -1.88
C ARG A 72 -11.81 4.32 -2.63
N ASN A 73 -11.74 4.30 -3.95
CA ASN A 73 -11.40 5.46 -4.79
C ASN A 73 -10.07 6.13 -4.40
N ILE A 74 -9.08 5.32 -4.00
CA ILE A 74 -7.71 5.76 -3.72
C ILE A 74 -6.92 5.68 -5.02
N VAL A 75 -6.64 6.83 -5.61
CA VAL A 75 -5.83 6.93 -6.83
C VAL A 75 -4.35 6.90 -6.47
N VAL A 76 -3.61 6.05 -7.18
CA VAL A 76 -2.17 5.85 -7.00
C VAL A 76 -1.42 5.79 -8.32
N THR A 77 -0.14 6.17 -8.29
CA THR A 77 0.80 5.96 -9.40
C THR A 77 1.91 5.02 -8.94
N GLU A 78 2.19 4.00 -9.73
CA GLU A 78 3.26 3.04 -9.47
C GLU A 78 4.60 3.53 -10.00
N THR A 79 5.64 3.40 -9.18
CA THR A 79 7.02 3.47 -9.65
C THR A 79 7.73 2.18 -9.31
N VAL A 80 8.27 1.55 -10.36
CA VAL A 80 9.17 0.39 -10.34
C VAL A 80 10.62 0.84 -10.22
#